data_AF-A0A1C6BCP4-F1
#
_entry.id   AF-A0A1C6BCP4-F1
#
_cell.length_a   1.000
_cell.length_b   1.000
_cell.length_c   1.000
_cell.angle_alpha   90.00
_cell.angle_beta   90.00
_cell.angle_gamma   90.00
#
_symmetry.space_group_name_H-M   'P 1'
#
loop_
_entity.id
_entity.type
_entity.pdbx_description
1 polymer ?
#
loop_
_entity_poly.entity_id
_entity_poly.type
_entity_poly.pdbx_seq_one_letter_code
_entity_poly.pdbx_strand_id
1 'polypeptide(L)'
;MNNKSNDKLGKFLFYFSILISLLIIYFCTKNGNIKENLNNGNWFNTLGLILVNILNIYGGIKSKNNNEDVIFNTYRIKGCMFMLTSIIIFDFIPRLYFTLV
;
A
#
# COMPACT_ATOMS: atom_id res chain seq x y z
N MET A 1 -24.12 12.49 1.82
CA MET A 1 -24.07 11.01 1.71
C MET A 1 -24.11 10.42 3.12
N ASN A 2 -24.74 9.26 3.30
CA ASN A 2 -25.08 8.73 4.62
C ASN A 2 -23.79 8.32 5.38
N ASN A 3 -23.49 8.94 6.53
CA ASN A 3 -22.25 8.72 7.31
C ASN A 3 -21.95 7.23 7.60
N LYS A 4 -22.98 6.39 7.76
CA LYS A 4 -22.84 4.93 7.95
C LYS A 4 -22.30 4.19 6.72
N SER A 5 -22.55 4.68 5.51
CA SER A 5 -22.07 4.09 4.27
C SER A 5 -20.58 4.35 4.07
N ASN A 6 -20.13 5.58 4.35
CA ASN A 6 -18.73 5.98 4.21
C ASN A 6 -17.81 5.28 5.22
N ASP A 7 -18.30 5.00 6.43
CA ASP A 7 -17.59 4.17 7.41
C ASP A 7 -17.38 2.72 6.93
N LYS A 8 -18.44 2.07 6.42
CA LYS A 8 -18.35 0.70 5.89
C LYS A 8 -17.38 0.62 4.72
N LEU A 9 -17.43 1.58 3.80
CA LEU A 9 -16.56 1.61 2.64
C LEU A 9 -15.11 1.87 3.04
N GLY A 10 -14.86 2.78 3.98
CA GLY A 10 -13.52 3.01 4.55
C GLY A 10 -12.94 1.76 5.20
N LYS A 11 -13.71 1.08 6.06
CA LYS A 11 -13.31 -0.18 6.69
C LYS A 11 -13.02 -1.27 5.65
N PHE A 12 -13.87 -1.40 4.63
CA PHE A 12 -13.64 -2.35 3.54
C PHE A 12 -12.32 -2.08 2.83
N LEU A 13 -12.04 -0.83 2.43
CA LEU A 13 -10.78 -0.46 1.79
C LEU A 13 -9.58 -0.77 2.69
N PHE A 14 -9.70 -0.53 4.00
CA PHE A 14 -8.65 -0.85 4.95
C PHE A 14 -8.39 -2.36 5.02
N TYR A 15 -9.41 -3.21 5.18
CA TYR A 15 -9.21 -4.66 5.18
C TYR A 15 -8.68 -5.18 3.84
N PHE A 16 -9.16 -4.62 2.74
CA PHE A 16 -8.66 -4.96 1.42
C PHE A 16 -7.17 -4.61 1.26
N SER A 17 -6.74 -3.47 1.81
CA SER A 17 -5.32 -3.07 1.82
C SER A 17 -4.44 -4.02 2.64
N ILE A 18 -4.95 -4.57 3.74
CA ILE A 18 -4.27 -5.62 4.52
C ILE A 18 -4.11 -6.88 3.67
N LEU A 19 -5.18 -7.32 3.01
CA LEU A 19 -5.15 -8.52 2.16
C LEU A 19 -4.14 -8.36 1.02
N ILE A 20 -4.12 -7.21 0.33
CA ILE A 20 -3.11 -6.93 -0.71
C ILE A 20 -1.70 -6.94 -0.12
N SER A 21 -1.49 -6.37 1.05
CA SER A 21 -0.17 -6.36 1.70
C SER A 21 0.33 -7.77 1.99
N LEU A 22 -0.56 -8.66 2.45
CA LEU A 22 -0.22 -10.08 2.63
C LEU A 22 0.11 -10.78 1.30
N LEU A 23 -0.60 -10.46 0.23
CA LEU A 23 -0.29 -10.97 -1.11
C LEU A 23 1.09 -10.49 -1.60
N ILE A 24 1.42 -9.21 -1.38
CA ILE A 24 2.75 -8.66 -1.74
C ILE A 24 3.84 -9.45 -1.02
N ILE A 25 3.70 -9.62 0.30
CA ILE A 25 4.65 -10.40 1.11
C ILE A 25 4.79 -11.81 0.54
N TYR A 26 3.66 -12.49 0.31
CA TYR A 26 3.65 -13.85 -0.23
C TYR A 26 4.38 -13.97 -1.56
N PHE A 27 4.11 -13.07 -2.52
CA PHE A 27 4.77 -13.10 -3.82
C PHE A 27 6.28 -12.80 -3.73
N CYS A 28 6.71 -11.90 -2.83
CA CYS A 28 8.12 -11.63 -2.60
C CYS A 28 8.85 -12.84 -1.98
N THR A 29 8.20 -13.58 -1.08
CA THR A 29 8.83 -14.69 -0.33
C THR A 29 8.52 -16.10 -0.89
N LYS A 30 7.73 -16.20 -1.96
CA LYS A 30 7.29 -17.49 -2.52
C LYS A 30 8.48 -18.37 -2.89
N ASN A 31 8.40 -19.68 -2.63
CA ASN A 31 9.44 -20.66 -2.98
C ASN A 31 10.82 -20.41 -2.32
N GLY A 32 10.93 -19.51 -1.33
CA GLY A 32 12.17 -19.27 -0.57
C GLY A 32 13.27 -18.50 -1.30
N ASN A 33 13.20 -18.33 -2.63
CA ASN A 33 14.20 -17.57 -3.39
C ASN A 33 13.78 -16.10 -3.60
N ILE A 34 13.96 -15.29 -2.55
CA ILE A 34 13.57 -13.87 -2.55
C ILE A 34 14.26 -13.08 -3.68
N LYS A 35 15.56 -13.31 -3.92
CA LYS A 35 16.32 -12.60 -4.96
C LYS A 35 15.75 -12.86 -6.35
N GLU A 36 15.44 -14.11 -6.67
CA GLU A 36 14.86 -14.47 -7.97
C GLU A 36 13.45 -13.89 -8.16
N ASN A 37 12.60 -13.97 -7.13
CA ASN A 37 11.25 -13.39 -7.19
C ASN A 37 11.28 -11.88 -7.44
N LEU A 38 12.19 -11.17 -6.77
CA LEU A 38 12.34 -9.74 -6.94
C LEU A 38 12.95 -9.41 -8.31
N ASN A 39 13.96 -10.14 -8.77
CA ASN A 39 14.54 -9.93 -10.10
C ASN A 39 13.53 -10.14 -11.24
N ASN A 40 12.58 -11.05 -11.07
CA ASN A 40 11.51 -11.29 -12.04
C ASN A 40 10.41 -10.21 -12.01
N GLY A 41 10.35 -9.40 -10.94
CA GLY A 41 9.40 -8.29 -10.82
C GLY A 41 9.81 -7.06 -11.63
N ASN A 42 8.86 -6.14 -11.85
CA ASN A 42 9.10 -4.91 -12.60
C ASN A 42 9.28 -3.69 -11.66
N TRP A 43 10.42 -3.00 -11.80
CA TRP A 43 10.73 -1.75 -11.10
C TRP A 43 9.68 -0.66 -11.30
N PHE A 44 9.17 -0.49 -12.53
CA PHE A 44 8.15 0.52 -12.83
C PHE A 44 6.85 0.28 -12.06
N ASN A 45 6.45 -0.99 -11.93
CA ASN A 45 5.24 -1.33 -11.15
C ASN A 45 5.44 -1.00 -9.67
N THR A 46 6.60 -1.33 -9.12
CA THR A 46 6.94 -1.07 -7.71
C THR A 46 6.94 0.43 -7.41
N LEU A 47 7.64 1.22 -8.23
CA LEU A 47 7.68 2.69 -8.11
C LEU A 47 6.30 3.32 -8.31
N GLY A 48 5.52 2.83 -9.29
CA GLY A 48 4.15 3.29 -9.52
C GLY A 48 3.25 3.05 -8.31
N LEU A 49 3.31 1.86 -7.70
CA LEU A 49 2.55 1.56 -6.49
C LEU A 49 2.97 2.42 -5.30
N ILE A 50 4.27 2.69 -5.12
CA ILE A 50 4.77 3.61 -4.10
C ILE A 50 4.17 5.00 -4.30
N LEU A 51 4.28 5.55 -5.52
CA LEU A 51 3.77 6.89 -5.85
C LEU A 51 2.25 6.98 -5.64
N VAL A 52 1.49 5.99 -6.09
CA VAL A 52 0.03 5.96 -5.92
C VAL A 52 -0.34 5.95 -4.44
N ASN A 53 0.35 5.19 -3.59
CA ASN A 53 0.09 5.18 -2.15
C ASN A 53 0.46 6.51 -1.49
N ILE A 54 1.57 7.14 -1.86
CA ILE A 54 1.97 8.47 -1.35
C ILE A 54 0.91 9.52 -1.73
N LEU A 55 0.49 9.55 -2.99
CA LEU A 55 -0.54 10.48 -3.47
C LEU A 55 -1.88 10.25 -2.76
N ASN A 56 -2.25 8.99 -2.51
CA ASN A 56 -3.47 8.67 -1.78
C ASN A 56 -3.41 9.08 -0.30
N ILE A 57 -2.27 8.91 0.36
CA ILE A 57 -2.05 9.40 1.72
C ILE A 57 -2.17 10.92 1.75
N TYR A 58 -1.46 11.61 0.85
CA TYR A 58 -1.51 13.07 0.78
C TYR A 58 -2.93 13.59 0.50
N GLY A 59 -3.62 13.01 -0.49
CA GLY A 59 -5.00 13.35 -0.80
C GLY A 59 -5.96 13.07 0.37
N GLY A 60 -5.77 11.96 1.08
CA GLY A 60 -6.53 11.64 2.28
C GLY A 60 -6.30 12.63 3.42
N ILE A 61 -5.05 13.04 3.66
CA ILE A 61 -4.71 14.06 4.67
C ILE A 61 -5.36 15.39 4.32
N LYS A 62 -5.26 15.82 3.05
CA LYS A 62 -5.84 17.09 2.59
C LYS A 62 -7.35 17.11 2.79
N SER A 63 -8.08 16.09 2.34
CA SER A 63 -9.54 16.02 2.53
C SER A 63 -9.94 15.92 4.00
N LYS A 64 -9.17 15.19 4.82
CA LYS A 64 -9.39 15.13 6.27
C LYS A 64 -9.27 16.51 6.92
N ASN A 65 -8.25 17.29 6.55
CA ASN A 65 -8.04 18.63 7.07
C ASN A 65 -9.16 19.60 6.64
N ASN A 66 -9.78 19.36 5.49
CA ASN A 66 -10.95 20.09 5.02
C ASN A 66 -12.29 19.60 5.62
N ASN A 67 -12.25 18.69 6.61
CA ASN A 67 -13.43 18.05 7.22
C ASN A 67 -14.32 17.24 6.25
N GLU A 68 -13.78 16.84 5.10
CA GLU A 68 -14.48 16.01 4.12
C GLU A 68 -14.33 14.54 4.51
N ASP A 69 -15.45 13.85 4.73
CA ASP A 69 -15.50 12.39 4.93
C ASP A 69 -14.39 11.85 5.85
N VAL A 70 -14.20 12.53 6.99
CA VAL A 70 -13.04 12.36 7.91
C VAL A 70 -12.78 10.89 8.28
N ILE A 71 -13.83 10.11 8.53
CA ILE A 71 -13.74 8.69 8.88
C ILE A 71 -13.20 7.88 7.71
N PHE A 72 -13.79 8.04 6.52
CA PHE A 72 -13.36 7.37 5.31
C PHE A 72 -11.91 7.71 4.96
N ASN A 73 -11.55 9.00 5.00
CA ASN A 73 -10.20 9.45 4.71
C ASN A 73 -9.18 8.95 5.75
N THR A 74 -9.59 8.79 7.01
CA THR A 74 -8.75 8.15 8.04
C THR A 74 -8.45 6.68 7.70
N TYR A 75 -9.45 5.91 7.24
CA TYR A 75 -9.22 4.53 6.82
C TYR A 75 -8.38 4.43 5.54
N ARG A 76 -8.61 5.32 4.56
CA ARG A 76 -7.78 5.44 3.34
C ARG A 76 -6.31 5.66 3.69
N ILE A 77 -6.01 6.64 4.56
CA ILE A 77 -4.64 6.94 4.99
C ILE A 77 -4.02 5.71 5.64
N LYS A 78 -4.70 5.08 6.60
CA LYS A 78 -4.19 3.89 7.31
C LYS A 78 -3.91 2.73 6.35
N GLY A 79 -4.82 2.47 5.42
CA GLY A 79 -4.67 1.38 4.46
C GLY A 79 -3.50 1.61 3.50
N CYS A 80 -3.38 2.81 2.96
CA CYS A 80 -2.25 3.18 2.09
C CYS A 80 -0.91 3.17 2.85
N MET A 81 -0.87 3.60 4.12
CA MET A 81 0.35 3.49 4.94
C MET A 81 0.76 2.02 5.14
N PHE A 82 -0.21 1.14 5.40
CA PHE A 82 0.05 -0.28 5.58
C PHE A 82 0.59 -0.92 4.30
N MET A 83 -0.07 -0.66 3.15
CA MET A 83 0.41 -1.12 1.84
C MET A 83 1.78 -0.57 1.51
N LEU A 84 2.00 0.73 1.67
CA LEU A 84 3.29 1.38 1.38
C LEU A 84 4.41 0.74 2.21
N THR A 85 4.16 0.50 3.50
CA THR A 85 5.14 -0.14 4.39
C THR A 85 5.48 -1.55 3.91
N SER A 86 4.48 -2.35 3.52
CA SER A 86 4.72 -3.70 3.00
C SER A 86 5.53 -3.69 1.69
N ILE A 87 5.22 -2.78 0.76
CA ILE A 87 5.97 -2.63 -0.49
C ILE A 87 7.42 -2.23 -0.20
N ILE A 88 7.64 -1.27 0.71
CA ILE A 88 8.97 -0.79 1.03
C ILE A 88 9.84 -1.91 1.63
N ILE A 89 9.31 -2.62 2.63
CA ILE A 89 10.07 -3.62 3.40
C ILE A 89 10.33 -4.88 2.59
N PHE A 90 9.34 -5.39 1.86
CA PHE A 90 9.42 -6.71 1.24
C PHE A 90 9.78 -6.69 -0.24
N ASP A 91 9.59 -5.55 -0.93
CA ASP A 91 9.91 -5.42 -2.35
C ASP A 91 11.03 -4.40 -2.58
N PHE A 92 10.77 -3.12 -2.31
CA PHE A 92 11.65 -2.02 -2.73
C PHE A 92 13.05 -2.07 -2.12
N ILE A 93 13.17 -2.17 -0.78
CA ILE A 93 14.48 -2.21 -0.11
C ILE A 93 15.27 -3.46 -0.51
N PRO A 94 14.70 -4.69 -0.45
CA PRO A 94 15.42 -5.88 -0.88
C PRO A 94 15.82 -5.84 -2.36
N ARG A 95 14.94 -5.35 -3.24
CA ARG A 95 15.23 -5.23 -4.68
C ARG A 95 16.35 -4.23 -4.94
N LEU A 96 16.37 -3.08 -4.24
CA LEU A 96 17.47 -2.13 -4.29
C LEU A 96 18.79 -2.80 -3.86
N TYR A 97 18.78 -3.50 -2.73
CA TYR A 97 19.95 -4.20 -2.21
C TYR A 97 20.51 -5.20 -3.23
N PHE A 98 19.68 -6.10 -3.77
CA PHE A 98 20.12 -7.11 -4.74
C PHE A 98 20.53 -6.55 -6.11
N THR A 99 20.15 -5.31 -6.42
CA THR A 99 20.56 -4.64 -7.66
C THR A 99 21.93 -3.96 -7.49
N LEU A 100 22.24 -3.49 -6.28
CA LEU A 100 23.47 -2.76 -5.97
C LEU A 100 24.61 -3.67 -5.48
N VAL A 101 24.30 -4.84 -4.92
CA VAL A 101 25.24 -5.83 -4.34
C VAL A 101 25.23 -7.12 -5.15
#